data_AF-A0A2H0S369-F1
#
_entry.id   AF-A0A2H0S369-F1
#
_cell.length_a   1.000
_cell.length_b   1.000
_cell.length_c   1.000
_cell.angle_alpha   90.00
_cell.angle_beta   90.00
_cell.angle_gamma   90.00
#
_symmetry.space_group_name_H-M   'P 1'
#
loop_
_entity.id
_entity.type
_entity.pdbx_description
1 polymer ?
#
loop_
_entity_poly.entity_id
_entity_poly.type
_entity_poly.pdbx_seq_one_letter_code
_entity_poly.pdbx_strand_id
1 'polypeptide(L)'
;MKNQLCIAVCTAVVLTSCTTPSPQNNASSSSESASQPQSSSSSEKVIRETKNVSYSGIVRPLGISVYMEGTHRLSLENDRFILLESDAVDLNGYVDEHVEVLGSIRPTVESDAMIMRVESIALQETSTSAQSADTTPSAGNTQSSTAASTLGFSFSSLSSRTESASSTPSSATQVASQTSSTDATSGAQKKTPGPAFLARQEKMASESFTAENWTQEYCSEHIGFCIPVHRNWWFTSFGATSTHYWHVELNSEAFEDLYEGPVVIDLNGESLNALSIANGSIHTDGQTVTGYRSWTNGRHFAIHADVSLRNAVEYITNNLREGD
;
A
#
# COMPACT_ATOMS: atom_id res chain seq x y z
N MET A 1 3.13 -59.62 -4.49
CA MET A 1 2.69 -59.73 -5.89
C MET A 1 3.07 -58.44 -6.59
N LYS A 2 3.87 -58.55 -7.65
CA LYS A 2 4.37 -57.45 -8.48
C LYS A 2 3.22 -56.93 -9.34
N ASN A 3 3.13 -55.62 -9.57
CA ASN A 3 2.68 -55.07 -10.84
C ASN A 3 3.29 -53.68 -11.05
N GLN A 4 4.34 -53.67 -11.87
CA GLN A 4 4.81 -52.51 -12.63
C GLN A 4 3.83 -52.25 -13.76
N LEU A 5 3.57 -50.97 -14.09
CA LEU A 5 3.44 -50.58 -15.49
C LEU A 5 3.88 -49.12 -15.68
N CYS A 6 5.01 -48.99 -16.37
CA CYS A 6 5.55 -47.76 -16.93
C CYS A 6 4.75 -47.32 -18.15
N ILE A 7 4.43 -46.03 -18.26
CA ILE A 7 4.36 -45.36 -19.57
C ILE A 7 5.04 -44.00 -19.44
N ALA A 8 6.29 -43.95 -19.92
CA ALA A 8 7.02 -42.72 -20.17
C ALA A 8 6.79 -42.34 -21.64
N VAL A 9 6.19 -41.18 -21.88
CA VAL A 9 6.11 -40.58 -23.22
C VAL A 9 7.12 -39.43 -23.27
N CYS A 10 8.26 -39.70 -23.90
CA CYS A 10 9.24 -38.70 -24.30
C CYS A 10 8.76 -38.02 -25.59
N THR A 11 8.33 -36.77 -25.52
CA THR A 11 8.13 -35.93 -26.71
C THR A 11 9.32 -34.99 -26.83
N ALA A 12 10.26 -35.37 -27.70
CA ALA A 12 11.38 -34.51 -28.09
C ALA A 12 10.89 -33.44 -29.07
N VAL A 13 10.87 -32.18 -28.63
CA VAL A 13 10.66 -31.03 -29.51
C VAL A 13 12.02 -30.49 -29.91
N VAL A 14 12.37 -30.67 -31.19
CA VAL A 14 13.57 -30.10 -31.82
C VAL A 14 13.19 -28.70 -32.30
N LEU A 15 13.75 -27.66 -31.68
CA LEU A 15 13.65 -26.29 -32.18
C LEU A 15 14.89 -25.96 -33.02
N THR A 16 14.63 -25.74 -34.31
CA THR A 16 15.59 -25.36 -35.34
C THR A 16 15.91 -23.88 -35.23
N SER A 17 17.18 -23.54 -35.00
CA SER A 17 17.70 -22.17 -34.96
C SER A 17 17.97 -21.64 -36.38
N CYS A 18 17.24 -20.60 -36.80
CA CYS A 18 17.58 -19.81 -38.00
C CYS A 18 18.54 -18.68 -37.61
N THR A 19 19.81 -18.85 -37.96
CA THR A 19 20.84 -17.80 -37.93
C THR A 19 20.78 -16.95 -39.19
N THR A 20 20.49 -15.65 -39.04
CA THR A 20 20.55 -14.66 -40.13
C THR A 20 21.93 -14.00 -40.12
N PRO A 21 22.69 -14.02 -41.24
CA PRO A 21 23.97 -13.32 -41.33
C PRO A 21 23.74 -11.81 -41.55
N SER A 22 24.30 -10.98 -40.65
CA SER A 22 24.37 -9.53 -40.84
C SER A 22 25.70 -9.17 -41.51
N PRO A 23 25.71 -8.32 -42.56
CA PRO A 23 26.91 -8.01 -43.32
C PRO A 23 27.89 -7.13 -42.55
N GLN A 24 29.17 -7.54 -42.58
CA GLN A 24 30.31 -6.70 -42.25
C GLN A 24 30.34 -5.46 -43.14
N ASN A 25 30.44 -4.28 -42.52
CA ASN A 25 30.96 -3.10 -43.20
C ASN A 25 32.15 -2.56 -42.40
N ASN A 26 33.33 -2.83 -42.94
CA ASN A 26 34.59 -2.19 -42.61
C ASN A 26 34.52 -0.71 -43.01
N ALA A 27 34.77 0.19 -42.06
CA ALA A 27 35.40 1.47 -42.36
C ALA A 27 36.16 1.96 -41.11
N SER A 28 37.47 1.79 -41.14
CA SER A 28 38.42 2.43 -40.26
C SER A 28 38.28 3.95 -40.37
N SER A 29 38.19 4.64 -39.24
CA SER A 29 38.43 6.08 -39.12
C SER A 29 38.99 6.38 -37.75
N SER A 30 40.32 6.37 -37.68
CA SER A 30 41.11 6.98 -36.63
C SER A 30 40.73 8.46 -36.49
N SER A 31 40.25 8.85 -35.32
CA SER A 31 40.26 10.26 -34.90
C SER A 31 40.45 10.34 -33.39
N GLU A 32 41.55 10.99 -33.03
CA GLU A 32 41.91 11.42 -31.69
C GLU A 32 40.74 12.19 -31.05
N SER A 33 40.33 11.80 -29.84
CA SER A 33 39.37 12.58 -29.05
C SER A 33 40.00 12.93 -27.71
N ALA A 34 40.28 14.22 -27.59
CA ALA A 34 40.70 14.88 -26.38
C ALA A 34 39.65 14.69 -25.27
N SER A 35 40.15 14.39 -24.08
CA SER A 35 39.40 14.27 -22.85
C SER A 35 38.78 15.62 -22.47
N GLN A 36 37.52 15.86 -22.86
CA GLN A 36 36.69 16.90 -22.24
C GLN A 36 35.93 16.30 -21.05
N PRO A 37 35.90 16.98 -19.90
CA PRO A 37 35.09 16.56 -18.77
C PRO A 37 33.60 16.69 -19.15
N GLN A 38 32.93 15.56 -19.32
CA GLN A 38 31.48 15.50 -19.42
C GLN A 38 30.90 15.87 -18.06
N SER A 39 30.59 17.15 -17.89
CA SER A 39 29.62 17.61 -16.91
C SER A 39 28.30 16.89 -17.19
N SER A 40 27.94 15.97 -16.30
CA SER A 40 26.64 15.32 -16.22
C SER A 40 25.57 16.37 -16.02
N SER A 41 25.09 16.96 -17.11
CA SER A 41 23.86 17.74 -17.11
C SER A 41 22.73 16.77 -16.76
N SER A 42 22.32 16.79 -15.49
CA SER A 42 21.05 16.22 -15.06
C SER A 42 19.97 16.81 -15.97
N SER A 43 19.57 16.05 -16.98
CA SER A 43 18.43 16.40 -17.83
C SER A 43 17.22 16.43 -16.92
N GLU A 44 16.90 17.62 -16.40
CA GLU A 44 15.60 17.94 -15.83
C GLU A 44 14.57 17.41 -16.80
N LYS A 45 13.90 16.33 -16.40
CA LYS A 45 12.82 15.73 -17.16
C LYS A 45 11.71 16.78 -17.17
N VAL A 46 11.62 17.55 -18.24
CA VAL A 46 10.59 18.59 -18.41
C VAL A 46 9.23 17.93 -18.32
N ILE A 47 8.59 18.02 -17.16
CA ILE A 47 7.26 17.47 -16.91
C ILE A 47 6.28 18.32 -17.74
N ARG A 48 5.59 17.67 -18.69
CA ARG A 48 4.63 18.35 -19.56
C ARG A 48 3.30 18.48 -18.82
N GLU A 49 2.96 19.69 -18.43
CA GLU A 49 1.64 20.05 -17.93
C GLU A 49 0.65 20.26 -19.08
N THR A 50 -0.56 19.73 -18.93
CA THR A 50 -1.68 20.02 -19.83
C THR A 50 -2.56 21.08 -19.17
N LYS A 51 -2.59 22.28 -19.74
CA LYS A 51 -3.31 23.45 -19.19
C LYS A 51 -4.77 23.48 -19.61
N ASN A 52 -5.58 24.23 -18.86
CA ASN A 52 -7.00 24.52 -19.15
C ASN A 52 -7.86 23.26 -19.26
N VAL A 53 -7.66 22.31 -18.35
CA VAL A 53 -8.52 21.12 -18.23
C VAL A 53 -9.55 21.34 -17.13
N SER A 54 -10.75 20.80 -17.33
CA SER A 54 -11.85 20.83 -16.35
C SER A 54 -12.27 19.40 -16.01
N TYR A 55 -12.50 19.13 -14.72
CA TYR A 55 -13.05 17.87 -14.22
C TYR A 55 -14.15 18.15 -13.21
N SER A 56 -15.16 17.29 -13.17
CA SER A 56 -16.25 17.37 -12.20
C SER A 56 -16.20 16.19 -11.24
N GLY A 57 -16.51 16.43 -9.97
CA GLY A 57 -16.51 15.39 -8.95
C GLY A 57 -16.74 15.95 -7.56
N ILE A 58 -16.50 15.12 -6.54
CA ILE A 58 -16.65 15.50 -5.13
C ILE A 58 -15.27 15.77 -4.53
N VAL A 59 -15.06 16.95 -3.95
CA VAL A 59 -13.80 17.23 -3.24
C VAL A 59 -13.79 16.46 -1.93
N ARG A 60 -12.71 15.73 -1.66
CA ARG A 60 -12.48 15.04 -0.39
C ARG A 60 -11.13 15.48 0.19
N PRO A 61 -10.95 15.43 1.52
CA PRO A 61 -9.62 15.55 2.11
C PRO A 61 -8.71 14.46 1.53
N LEU A 62 -7.43 14.78 1.33
CA LEU A 62 -6.49 13.81 0.76
C LEU A 62 -6.33 12.57 1.65
N GLY A 63 -6.37 12.77 2.97
CA GLY A 63 -6.11 11.72 3.95
C GLY A 63 -4.66 11.24 3.89
N ILE A 64 -4.45 9.98 4.27
CA ILE A 64 -3.16 9.31 4.12
C ILE A 64 -3.00 8.96 2.63
N SER A 65 -2.02 9.56 1.96
CA SER A 65 -1.76 9.38 0.54
C SER A 65 -0.30 8.99 0.32
N VAL A 66 -0.07 7.98 -0.51
CA VAL A 66 1.28 7.58 -0.94
C VAL A 66 1.97 8.60 -1.83
N TYR A 67 1.18 9.47 -2.45
CA TYR A 67 1.68 10.32 -3.53
C TYR A 67 2.48 11.52 -3.01
N MET A 68 2.47 11.78 -1.69
CA MET A 68 3.14 12.91 -1.02
C MET A 68 2.91 14.30 -1.66
N GLU A 69 1.98 14.40 -2.60
CA GLU A 69 1.63 15.58 -3.38
C GLU A 69 0.12 15.87 -3.22
N GLY A 70 -0.25 17.14 -3.35
CA GLY A 70 -1.61 17.61 -3.19
C GLY A 70 -2.03 17.85 -1.74
N THR A 71 -3.17 18.54 -1.57
CA THR A 71 -3.79 18.78 -0.26
C THR A 71 -5.18 18.13 -0.17
N HIS A 72 -5.85 17.95 -1.31
CA HIS A 72 -7.17 17.35 -1.43
C HIS A 72 -7.19 16.33 -2.59
N ARG A 73 -8.29 15.61 -2.74
CA ARG A 73 -8.55 14.78 -3.92
C ARG A 73 -9.94 15.05 -4.47
N LEU A 74 -10.07 15.02 -5.79
CA LEU A 74 -11.35 15.07 -6.50
C LEU A 74 -11.77 13.64 -6.83
N SER A 75 -12.83 13.15 -6.18
CA SER A 75 -13.42 11.83 -6.46
C SER A 75 -14.35 11.92 -7.67
N LEU A 76 -14.06 11.14 -8.71
CA LEU A 76 -14.82 11.04 -9.95
C LEU A 76 -15.88 9.92 -9.85
N GLU A 77 -16.84 9.86 -10.78
CA GLU A 77 -17.94 8.88 -10.78
C GLU A 77 -17.51 7.41 -10.90
N ASN A 78 -16.31 7.14 -11.41
CA ASN A 78 -15.79 5.80 -11.71
C ASN A 78 -14.74 5.32 -10.70
N ASP A 79 -14.86 5.75 -9.44
CA ASP A 79 -13.91 5.49 -8.34
C ASP A 79 -12.46 5.91 -8.63
N ARG A 80 -12.24 6.68 -9.70
CA ARG A 80 -10.96 7.35 -9.94
C ARG A 80 -10.89 8.62 -9.13
N PHE A 81 -9.67 9.09 -8.89
CA PHE A 81 -9.45 10.38 -8.27
C PHE A 81 -8.33 11.16 -8.94
N ILE A 82 -8.35 12.48 -8.76
CA ILE A 82 -7.29 13.40 -9.15
C ILE A 82 -6.82 14.10 -7.88
N LEU A 83 -5.51 14.16 -7.65
CA LEU A 83 -4.95 14.93 -6.55
C LEU A 83 -5.10 16.41 -6.85
N LEU A 84 -5.48 17.21 -5.86
CA LEU A 84 -5.66 18.65 -6.01
C LEU A 84 -4.58 19.38 -5.21
N GLU A 85 -3.89 20.32 -5.86
CA GLU A 85 -3.05 21.33 -5.22
C GLU A 85 -3.56 22.72 -5.60
N SER A 86 -3.62 23.63 -4.63
CA SER A 86 -3.93 25.03 -4.91
C SER A 86 -3.24 25.94 -3.90
N ASP A 87 -2.65 27.03 -4.42
CA ASP A 87 -2.08 28.11 -3.62
C ASP A 87 -3.05 29.30 -3.48
N ALA A 88 -4.09 29.34 -4.32
CA ALA A 88 -4.98 30.50 -4.47
C ALA A 88 -6.42 30.21 -4.04
N VAL A 89 -6.88 28.97 -4.14
CA VAL A 89 -8.24 28.55 -3.81
C VAL A 89 -8.24 27.79 -2.49
N ASP A 90 -9.07 28.19 -1.54
CA ASP A 90 -9.29 27.42 -0.31
C ASP A 90 -10.15 26.20 -0.59
N LEU A 91 -9.50 25.05 -0.81
CA LEU A 91 -10.16 23.79 -1.11
C LEU A 91 -10.96 23.23 0.08
N ASN A 92 -10.69 23.66 1.32
CA ASN A 92 -11.42 23.19 2.49
C ASN A 92 -12.89 23.63 2.46
N GLY A 93 -13.18 24.80 1.88
CA GLY A 93 -14.54 25.32 1.73
C GLY A 93 -15.42 24.52 0.78
N TYR A 94 -14.85 23.55 0.05
CA TYR A 94 -15.55 22.72 -0.92
C TYR A 94 -15.55 21.23 -0.55
N VAL A 95 -15.05 20.86 0.63
CA VAL A 95 -15.01 19.46 1.07
C VAL A 95 -16.43 18.89 1.12
N ASP A 96 -16.60 17.71 0.53
CA ASP A 96 -17.84 16.97 0.35
C ASP A 96 -18.87 17.61 -0.60
N GLU A 97 -18.48 18.69 -1.30
CA GLU A 97 -19.32 19.34 -2.30
C GLU A 97 -19.06 18.80 -3.72
N HIS A 98 -20.11 18.80 -4.55
CA HIS A 98 -19.99 18.48 -5.97
C HIS A 98 -19.57 19.73 -6.75
N VAL A 99 -18.41 19.67 -7.37
CA VAL A 99 -17.75 20.83 -7.99
C VAL A 99 -17.27 20.52 -9.39
N GLU A 100 -17.08 21.58 -10.17
CA GLU A 100 -16.27 21.59 -11.38
C GLU A 100 -14.96 22.33 -11.10
N VAL A 101 -13.83 21.64 -11.27
CA VAL A 101 -12.48 22.13 -11.00
C VAL A 101 -11.76 22.36 -12.31
N LEU A 102 -11.28 23.59 -12.53
CA LEU A 102 -10.51 23.98 -13.70
C LEU A 102 -9.07 24.32 -13.33
N GLY A 103 -8.12 23.85 -14.13
CA GLY A 103 -6.71 24.15 -13.92
C GLY A 103 -5.78 23.45 -14.90
N SER A 104 -4.60 23.09 -14.42
CA SER A 104 -3.59 22.35 -15.19
C SER A 104 -3.28 21.02 -14.53
N ILE A 105 -3.09 19.96 -15.35
CA ILE A 105 -2.86 18.61 -14.85
C ILE A 105 -1.50 18.08 -15.32
N ARG A 106 -0.84 17.34 -14.44
CA ARG A 106 0.40 16.60 -14.71
C ARG A 106 0.39 15.24 -14.02
N PRO A 107 1.16 14.26 -14.53
CA PRO A 107 1.47 13.06 -13.77
C PRO A 107 2.26 13.40 -12.49
N THR A 108 2.03 12.63 -11.43
CA THR A 108 2.81 12.72 -10.18
C THR A 108 4.24 12.21 -10.39
N VAL A 109 5.15 12.55 -9.46
CA VAL A 109 6.56 12.11 -9.53
C VAL A 109 6.71 10.61 -9.24
N GLU A 110 5.90 10.09 -8.32
CA GLU A 110 6.07 8.74 -7.76
C GLU A 110 5.06 7.71 -8.28
N SER A 111 4.10 8.09 -9.13
CA SER A 111 3.05 7.15 -9.57
C SER A 111 2.29 7.52 -10.85
N ASP A 112 1.42 6.59 -11.30
CA ASP A 112 0.44 6.78 -12.38
C ASP A 112 -0.79 7.63 -11.95
N ALA A 113 -0.75 8.27 -10.78
CA ALA A 113 -1.74 9.25 -10.38
C ALA A 113 -1.53 10.60 -11.10
N MET A 114 -2.64 11.32 -11.26
CA MET A 114 -2.64 12.67 -11.84
C MET A 114 -2.84 13.69 -10.73
N ILE A 115 -2.07 14.78 -10.77
CA ILE A 115 -2.23 15.94 -9.91
C ILE A 115 -2.65 17.15 -10.75
N MET A 116 -3.65 17.86 -10.23
CA MET A 116 -4.18 19.09 -10.80
C MET A 116 -3.81 20.28 -9.92
N ARG A 117 -3.15 21.26 -10.53
CA ARG A 117 -3.02 22.60 -9.98
C ARG A 117 -4.29 23.39 -10.27
N VAL A 118 -5.07 23.62 -9.23
CA VAL A 118 -6.39 24.25 -9.32
C VAL A 118 -6.23 25.75 -9.50
N GLU A 119 -6.79 26.25 -10.60
CA GLU A 119 -6.87 27.69 -10.91
C GLU A 119 -8.23 28.26 -10.50
N SER A 120 -9.30 27.50 -10.68
CA SER A 120 -10.66 27.90 -10.26
C SER A 120 -11.54 26.68 -9.95
N ILE A 121 -12.54 26.91 -9.11
CA ILE A 121 -13.51 25.90 -8.69
C ILE A 121 -14.92 26.52 -8.73
N ALA A 122 -15.88 25.79 -9.27
CA ALA A 122 -17.28 26.20 -9.35
C ALA A 122 -18.16 25.14 -8.69
N LEU A 123 -19.06 25.55 -7.79
CA LEU A 123 -20.06 24.66 -7.22
C LEU A 123 -21.04 24.26 -8.33
N GLN A 124 -21.24 22.97 -8.58
CA GLN A 124 -22.33 22.55 -9.44
C GLN A 124 -23.61 22.63 -8.63
N GLU A 125 -24.52 23.50 -9.04
CA GLU A 125 -25.87 23.54 -8.48
C GLU A 125 -26.51 22.18 -8.74
N THR A 126 -26.44 21.30 -7.73
CA THR A 126 -27.20 20.06 -7.71
C THR A 126 -28.64 20.53 -7.78
N SER A 127 -29.23 20.35 -8.97
CA SER A 127 -30.61 20.73 -9.26
C SER A 127 -31.50 19.87 -8.37
N THR A 128 -31.59 20.27 -7.10
CA THR A 128 -32.39 19.66 -6.06
C THR A 128 -33.79 19.99 -6.48
N SER A 129 -34.34 19.08 -7.28
CA SER A 129 -35.73 19.06 -7.70
C SER A 129 -36.54 18.74 -6.45
N ALA A 130 -36.66 19.72 -5.57
CA ALA A 130 -37.60 19.73 -4.48
C ALA A 130 -39.01 19.82 -5.09
N GLN A 131 -39.54 18.66 -5.47
CA GLN A 131 -40.99 18.46 -5.52
C GLN A 131 -41.53 18.60 -4.10
N SER A 132 -41.74 19.85 -3.69
CA SER A 132 -42.66 20.19 -2.61
C SER A 132 -44.07 19.95 -3.15
N ALA A 133 -44.58 18.74 -2.95
CA ALA A 133 -46.00 18.47 -3.08
C ALA A 133 -46.71 19.07 -1.85
N ASP A 134 -47.16 20.31 -2.03
CA ASP A 134 -48.20 20.96 -1.25
C ASP A 134 -49.50 20.15 -1.38
N THR A 135 -50.01 19.60 -0.28
CA THR A 135 -51.41 19.15 -0.18
C THR A 135 -51.91 19.29 1.26
N THR A 136 -52.51 20.46 1.52
CA THR A 136 -53.75 20.78 2.27
C THR A 136 -54.23 19.85 3.41
N PRO A 137 -54.66 20.41 4.57
CA PRO A 137 -55.16 19.65 5.72
C PRO A 137 -56.65 19.31 5.63
N SER A 138 -57.05 18.15 6.18
CA SER A 138 -58.44 17.91 6.59
C SER A 138 -58.54 17.05 7.84
N ALA A 139 -59.37 17.54 8.75
CA ALA A 139 -59.68 16.99 10.06
C ALA A 139 -60.41 15.63 9.98
N GLY A 140 -60.18 14.77 10.99
CA GLY A 140 -60.97 13.55 11.14
C GLY A 140 -60.42 12.54 12.15
N ASN A 141 -60.60 12.83 13.43
CA ASN A 141 -60.90 11.92 14.55
C ASN A 141 -60.84 10.37 14.31
N THR A 142 -60.19 9.61 15.22
CA THR A 142 -60.82 8.60 16.13
C THR A 142 -59.85 7.50 16.62
N GLN A 143 -59.58 7.55 17.94
CA GLN A 143 -59.42 6.49 18.97
C GLN A 143 -58.59 5.19 18.83
N SER A 144 -57.86 4.96 19.94
CA SER A 144 -57.70 3.73 20.75
C SER A 144 -56.59 2.72 20.39
N SER A 145 -55.55 2.69 21.25
CA SER A 145 -55.20 1.63 22.23
C SER A 145 -54.18 0.64 21.64
N THR A 146 -53.11 0.15 22.28
CA THR A 146 -52.81 -0.14 23.70
C THR A 146 -51.32 -0.54 23.83
N ALA A 147 -50.75 -0.41 25.04
CA ALA A 147 -49.62 -1.15 25.65
C ALA A 147 -48.20 -1.05 25.02
N ALA A 148 -47.19 -0.42 25.64
CA ALA A 148 -46.48 -0.70 26.92
C ALA A 148 -45.30 -1.69 26.79
N SER A 149 -44.09 -1.18 27.08
CA SER A 149 -42.82 -1.79 27.60
C SER A 149 -41.65 -0.99 27.01
N THR A 150 -40.98 -0.03 27.66
CA THR A 150 -40.44 0.11 29.03
C THR A 150 -39.31 -0.86 29.36
N LEU A 151 -38.09 -0.54 28.89
CA LEU A 151 -36.80 -0.73 29.58
C LEU A 151 -35.88 0.36 28.98
N GLY A 152 -35.31 1.35 29.66
CA GLY A 152 -34.95 1.44 31.08
C GLY A 152 -33.50 1.02 31.26
N PHE A 153 -32.53 1.79 30.72
CA PHE A 153 -31.13 1.62 31.09
C PHE A 153 -30.56 2.93 31.64
N SER A 154 -30.37 2.87 32.95
CA SER A 154 -29.86 3.93 33.81
C SER A 154 -28.35 4.10 33.66
N PHE A 155 -27.98 5.36 33.50
CA PHE A 155 -26.70 5.96 33.85
C PHE A 155 -26.37 5.67 35.32
N SER A 156 -25.18 5.12 35.58
CA SER A 156 -24.60 5.08 36.92
C SER A 156 -23.21 5.70 36.88
N SER A 157 -23.11 6.77 37.63
CA SER A 157 -21.93 7.54 37.99
C SER A 157 -21.04 6.80 39.01
N LEU A 158 -19.77 7.22 39.03
CA LEU A 158 -18.82 7.18 40.16
C LEU A 158 -18.17 5.84 40.55
N SER A 159 -16.85 5.78 40.36
CA SER A 159 -15.93 5.43 41.45
C SER A 159 -14.55 6.04 41.22
N SER A 160 -14.30 7.11 41.99
CA SER A 160 -13.00 7.66 42.32
C SER A 160 -12.18 6.64 43.10
N ARG A 161 -10.95 6.35 42.68
CA ARG A 161 -9.97 5.67 43.53
C ARG A 161 -8.76 6.57 43.75
N THR A 162 -8.60 6.90 45.02
CA THR A 162 -7.53 7.67 45.64
C THR A 162 -6.37 6.72 45.97
N GLU A 163 -5.20 6.91 45.40
CA GLU A 163 -3.91 6.41 45.90
C GLU A 163 -2.95 7.61 45.89
N SER A 164 -2.88 8.35 47.00
CA SER A 164 -1.88 8.20 48.07
C SER A 164 -0.44 8.24 47.58
N ALA A 165 0.18 9.38 47.88
CA ALA A 165 1.58 9.70 47.69
C ALA A 165 2.51 8.75 48.47
N SER A 166 3.63 8.38 47.84
CA SER A 166 4.87 8.04 48.53
C SER A 166 6.02 8.77 47.85
N SER A 167 6.54 9.75 48.55
CA SER A 167 7.74 10.53 48.25
C SER A 167 9.00 9.74 48.62
N THR A 168 9.93 9.58 47.68
CA THR A 168 11.35 9.41 47.98
C THR A 168 12.21 10.16 46.96
N PRO A 169 13.19 10.96 47.40
CA PRO A 169 14.12 11.68 46.54
C PRO A 169 15.36 10.81 46.28
N SER A 170 15.91 10.80 45.07
CA SER A 170 17.34 10.53 44.85
C SER A 170 17.82 10.97 43.48
N SER A 171 18.65 12.02 43.53
CA SER A 171 19.91 12.18 42.82
C SER A 171 19.94 12.03 41.30
N ALA A 172 20.03 13.22 40.68
CA ALA A 172 20.61 13.45 39.37
C ALA A 172 22.00 12.80 39.26
N THR A 173 22.15 11.89 38.32
CA THR A 173 23.43 11.61 37.65
C THR A 173 23.20 11.81 36.17
N GLN A 174 23.71 12.93 35.65
CA GLN A 174 23.79 13.20 34.22
C GLN A 174 24.76 12.18 33.61
N VAL A 175 24.23 11.24 32.83
CA VAL A 175 25.02 10.43 31.91
C VAL A 175 24.72 10.96 30.51
N ALA A 176 25.74 11.55 29.90
CA ALA A 176 25.72 12.00 28.52
C ALA A 176 25.55 10.78 27.61
N SER A 177 24.36 10.63 27.04
CA SER A 177 24.12 9.68 25.94
C SER A 177 24.25 10.44 24.63
N GLN A 178 25.28 10.05 23.90
CA GLN A 178 25.67 10.53 22.59
C GLN A 178 24.48 10.50 21.62
N THR A 179 24.04 11.67 21.20
CA THR A 179 23.20 11.87 20.02
C THR A 179 24.05 11.55 18.79
N SER A 180 24.05 10.30 18.36
CA SER A 180 24.56 9.92 17.04
C SER A 180 23.50 10.27 16.00
N SER A 181 23.49 11.54 15.61
CA SER A 181 22.88 12.03 14.38
C SER A 181 23.68 11.47 13.20
N THR A 182 23.25 10.34 12.65
CA THR A 182 23.76 9.84 11.38
C THR A 182 23.08 10.59 10.24
N ASP A 183 23.91 11.34 9.52
CA ASP A 183 23.62 12.02 8.28
C ASP A 183 22.81 11.17 7.30
N ALA A 184 21.69 11.73 6.86
CA ALA A 184 20.89 11.24 5.75
C ALA A 184 21.63 11.51 4.43
N THR A 185 22.55 10.61 4.07
CA THR A 185 23.07 10.51 2.69
C THR A 185 22.33 9.38 1.99
N SER A 186 21.48 9.76 1.03
CA SER A 186 20.61 8.87 0.24
C SER A 186 21.39 8.02 -0.77
N GLY A 187 22.16 7.06 -0.26
CA GLY A 187 22.53 5.87 -1.01
C GLY A 187 21.81 4.69 -0.37
N ALA A 188 21.03 3.93 -1.13
CA ALA A 188 20.37 2.71 -0.68
C ALA A 188 21.44 1.63 -0.38
N GLN A 189 22.23 1.83 0.68
CA GLN A 189 23.09 0.80 1.23
C GLN A 189 22.17 -0.21 1.91
N LYS A 190 22.20 -1.43 1.40
CA LYS A 190 21.51 -2.60 1.98
C LYS A 190 21.95 -2.74 3.44
N LYS A 191 21.18 -2.16 4.36
CA LYS A 191 21.48 -2.13 5.80
C LYS A 191 21.60 -3.58 6.26
N THR A 192 22.79 -3.97 6.70
CA THR A 192 23.00 -5.32 7.25
C THR A 192 22.08 -5.49 8.46
N PRO A 193 21.27 -6.57 8.53
CA PRO A 193 20.37 -6.78 9.65
C PRO A 193 21.11 -6.83 10.98
N GLY A 194 20.54 -6.17 12.00
CA GLY A 194 21.09 -6.20 13.35
C GLY A 194 20.88 -7.56 14.04
N PRO A 195 21.63 -7.86 15.12
CA PRO A 195 21.50 -9.13 15.85
C PRO A 195 20.07 -9.42 16.36
N ALA A 196 19.33 -8.39 16.77
CA ALA A 196 17.95 -8.53 17.23
C ALA A 196 17.01 -9.02 16.10
N PHE A 197 17.16 -8.45 14.89
CA PHE A 197 16.40 -8.87 13.72
C PHE A 197 16.69 -10.34 13.38
N LEU A 198 17.97 -10.73 13.39
CA LEU A 198 18.38 -12.11 13.10
C LEU A 198 17.84 -13.10 14.13
N ALA A 199 17.82 -12.73 15.42
CA ALA A 199 17.24 -13.58 16.47
C ALA A 199 15.73 -13.79 16.29
N ARG A 200 15.00 -12.75 15.88
CA ARG A 200 13.57 -12.86 15.56
C ARG A 200 13.32 -13.72 14.33
N GLN A 201 14.11 -13.53 13.28
CA GLN A 201 14.06 -14.33 12.07
C GLN A 201 14.33 -15.81 12.35
N GLU A 202 15.37 -16.12 13.13
CA GLU A 202 15.70 -17.49 13.55
C GLU A 202 14.57 -18.10 14.39
N LYS A 203 14.01 -17.33 15.33
CA LYS A 203 12.86 -17.76 16.12
C LYS A 203 11.67 -18.13 15.23
N MET A 204 11.30 -17.27 14.27
CA MET A 204 10.23 -17.56 13.30
C MET A 204 10.54 -18.80 12.44
N ALA A 205 11.78 -18.94 11.99
CA ALA A 205 12.21 -20.07 11.15
C ALA A 205 12.22 -21.41 11.90
N SER A 206 12.35 -21.38 13.24
CA SER A 206 12.31 -22.58 14.09
C SER A 206 10.90 -23.13 14.36
N GLU A 207 9.85 -22.40 13.96
CA GLU A 207 8.47 -22.79 14.22
C GLU A 207 7.92 -23.80 13.20
N SER A 208 6.76 -24.40 13.51
CA SER A 208 6.11 -25.40 12.66
C SER A 208 5.14 -24.76 11.69
N PHE A 209 5.42 -24.84 10.39
CA PHE A 209 4.60 -24.25 9.32
C PHE A 209 3.40 -25.10 8.88
N THR A 210 2.92 -26.02 9.71
CA THR A 210 1.73 -26.83 9.39
C THR A 210 0.46 -25.96 9.42
N ALA A 211 -0.55 -26.31 8.63
CA ALA A 211 -1.76 -25.52 8.43
C ALA A 211 -2.48 -25.18 9.75
N GLU A 212 -2.40 -26.07 10.76
CA GLU A 212 -3.06 -25.89 12.06
C GLU A 212 -2.47 -24.76 12.89
N ASN A 213 -1.28 -24.27 12.55
CA ASN A 213 -0.68 -23.13 13.25
C ASN A 213 -0.97 -21.78 12.59
N TRP A 214 -1.64 -21.74 11.44
CA TRP A 214 -2.04 -20.51 10.76
C TRP A 214 -3.48 -20.13 11.14
N THR A 215 -3.68 -19.84 12.43
CA THR A 215 -5.02 -19.65 13.02
C THR A 215 -5.45 -18.19 13.11
N GLN A 216 -4.58 -17.25 12.74
CA GLN A 216 -4.86 -15.82 12.76
C GLN A 216 -4.89 -15.29 11.33
N GLU A 217 -5.55 -14.16 11.12
CA GLU A 217 -5.58 -13.49 9.83
C GLU A 217 -5.55 -11.98 10.03
N TYR A 218 -4.84 -11.28 9.15
CA TYR A 218 -4.95 -9.84 9.00
C TYR A 218 -5.82 -9.56 7.78
N CYS A 219 -6.96 -8.91 7.99
CA CYS A 219 -7.86 -8.52 6.92
C CYS A 219 -7.88 -6.98 6.76
N SER A 220 -7.79 -6.54 5.51
CA SER A 220 -7.94 -5.14 5.12
C SER A 220 -9.30 -4.95 4.46
N GLU A 221 -10.24 -4.31 5.17
CA GLU A 221 -11.60 -4.07 4.66
C GLU A 221 -11.61 -3.16 3.42
N HIS A 222 -10.70 -2.19 3.36
CA HIS A 222 -10.70 -1.17 2.30
C HIS A 222 -10.00 -1.64 1.01
N ILE A 223 -9.07 -2.60 1.08
CA ILE A 223 -8.51 -3.25 -0.13
C ILE A 223 -9.22 -4.58 -0.44
N GLY A 224 -9.88 -5.19 0.55
CA GLY A 224 -10.63 -6.43 0.41
C GLY A 224 -9.73 -7.67 0.32
N PHE A 225 -8.75 -7.82 1.21
CA PHE A 225 -7.92 -9.03 1.29
C PHE A 225 -7.73 -9.52 2.73
N CYS A 226 -7.41 -10.79 2.88
CA CYS A 226 -6.97 -11.40 4.13
C CYS A 226 -5.64 -12.15 3.94
N ILE A 227 -4.69 -11.89 4.83
CA ILE A 227 -3.38 -12.54 4.91
C ILE A 227 -3.40 -13.52 6.09
N PRO A 228 -3.06 -14.81 5.90
CA PRO A 228 -2.91 -15.73 7.01
C PRO A 228 -1.70 -15.37 7.86
N VAL A 229 -1.86 -15.42 9.18
CA VAL A 229 -0.81 -15.15 10.16
C VAL A 229 -0.64 -16.35 11.08
N HIS A 230 0.60 -16.72 11.32
CA HIS A 230 0.95 -17.81 12.22
C HIS A 230 0.55 -17.45 13.66
N ARG A 231 0.10 -18.43 14.44
CA ARG A 231 -0.48 -18.23 15.78
C ARG A 231 0.47 -17.58 16.80
N ASN A 232 1.78 -17.70 16.59
CA ASN A 232 2.82 -17.13 17.46
C ASN A 232 3.40 -15.82 16.91
N TRP A 233 2.89 -15.35 15.76
CA TRP A 233 3.40 -14.16 15.11
C TRP A 233 2.49 -12.97 15.38
N TRP A 234 3.12 -11.80 15.31
CA TRP A 234 2.51 -10.49 15.38
C TRP A 234 2.56 -9.88 13.99
N PHE A 235 1.62 -8.99 13.70
CA PHE A 235 1.61 -8.23 12.45
C PHE A 235 1.36 -6.76 12.74
N THR A 236 1.97 -5.91 11.93
CA THR A 236 1.70 -4.46 11.91
C THR A 236 1.50 -4.05 10.46
N SER A 237 0.39 -3.37 10.19
CA SER A 237 0.16 -2.76 8.88
C SER A 237 0.53 -1.30 8.93
N PHE A 238 1.31 -0.88 7.96
CA PHE A 238 1.76 0.51 7.80
C PHE A 238 0.96 1.25 6.74
N GLY A 239 -0.11 0.62 6.25
CA GLY A 239 -0.90 1.13 5.15
C GLY A 239 -0.08 1.30 3.89
N ALA A 240 -0.37 2.37 3.16
CA ALA A 240 0.26 2.65 1.90
C ALA A 240 1.56 3.44 2.12
N THR A 241 2.64 3.07 1.44
CA THR A 241 3.97 3.70 1.52
C THR A 241 4.32 4.41 0.20
N SER A 242 5.43 5.15 0.12
CA SER A 242 5.83 5.81 -1.13
C SER A 242 6.07 4.84 -2.30
N THR A 243 6.38 3.58 -2.03
CA THR A 243 6.67 2.56 -3.06
C THR A 243 5.61 1.48 -3.19
N HIS A 244 4.72 1.31 -2.21
CA HIS A 244 3.75 0.22 -2.17
C HIS A 244 2.35 0.74 -1.83
N TYR A 245 1.33 0.17 -2.48
CA TYR A 245 -0.07 0.52 -2.20
C TYR A 245 -0.52 0.04 -0.83
N TRP A 246 0.12 -1.00 -0.31
CA TRP A 246 -0.12 -1.51 1.03
C TRP A 246 1.10 -2.26 1.52
N HIS A 247 1.45 -2.10 2.79
CA HIS A 247 2.61 -2.70 3.41
C HIS A 247 2.24 -3.30 4.77
N VAL A 248 2.58 -4.57 4.94
CA VAL A 248 2.36 -5.32 6.17
C VAL A 248 3.62 -6.08 6.50
N GLU A 249 4.02 -6.04 7.76
CA GLU A 249 5.13 -6.84 8.25
C GLU A 249 4.64 -7.86 9.27
N LEU A 250 5.31 -9.01 9.33
CA LEU A 250 5.07 -10.05 10.33
C LEU A 250 6.34 -10.28 11.16
N ASN A 251 6.16 -10.59 12.45
CA ASN A 251 7.26 -10.75 13.38
C ASN A 251 6.98 -11.76 14.50
N SER A 252 8.02 -12.23 15.20
CA SER A 252 7.87 -13.19 16.34
C SER A 252 7.62 -12.53 17.70
N GLU A 253 7.54 -11.20 17.73
CA GLU A 253 7.22 -10.37 18.88
C GLU A 253 6.53 -9.08 18.40
N ALA A 254 5.89 -8.35 19.30
CA ALA A 254 5.25 -7.08 18.97
C ALA A 254 6.29 -6.04 18.54
N PHE A 255 5.93 -5.20 17.58
CA PHE A 255 6.79 -4.17 17.00
C PHE A 255 5.93 -3.03 16.44
N GLU A 256 6.49 -1.83 16.39
CA GLU A 256 5.78 -0.61 15.99
C GLU A 256 6.46 0.11 14.81
N ASP A 257 7.76 -0.13 14.61
CA ASP A 257 8.55 0.55 13.60
C ASP A 257 8.57 -0.20 12.26
N LEU A 258 8.65 0.56 11.17
CA LEU A 258 8.78 0.04 9.81
C LEU A 258 10.15 -0.64 9.61
N TYR A 259 10.19 -1.72 8.83
CA TYR A 259 11.39 -2.51 8.52
C TYR A 259 11.95 -3.32 9.69
N GLU A 260 11.10 -3.73 10.63
CA GLU A 260 11.50 -4.59 11.76
C GLU A 260 11.07 -6.05 11.62
N GLY A 261 10.09 -6.32 10.74
CA GLY A 261 9.55 -7.65 10.50
C GLY A 261 10.38 -8.51 9.54
N PRO A 262 10.72 -9.76 9.91
CA PRO A 262 11.43 -10.70 9.02
C PRO A 262 10.64 -11.16 7.80
N VAL A 263 9.31 -11.02 7.80
CA VAL A 263 8.45 -11.27 6.63
C VAL A 263 7.73 -9.97 6.28
N VAL A 264 7.86 -9.56 5.02
CA VAL A 264 7.26 -8.33 4.47
C VAL A 264 6.27 -8.71 3.38
N ILE A 265 5.12 -8.04 3.35
CA ILE A 265 4.04 -8.26 2.38
C ILE A 265 3.64 -6.93 1.77
N ASP A 266 3.94 -6.77 0.49
CA ASP A 266 3.74 -5.54 -0.28
C ASP A 266 2.67 -5.74 -1.35
N LEU A 267 1.73 -4.80 -1.46
CA LEU A 267 0.84 -4.68 -2.61
C LEU A 267 1.42 -3.67 -3.61
N ASN A 268 1.77 -4.17 -4.79
CA ASN A 268 2.41 -3.40 -5.86
C ASN A 268 1.42 -3.06 -6.99
N GLY A 269 1.70 -1.95 -7.68
CA GLY A 269 0.83 -1.43 -8.76
C GLY A 269 0.96 -2.12 -10.11
N GLU A 270 2.06 -2.84 -10.34
CA GLU A 270 2.33 -3.48 -11.63
C GLU A 270 1.70 -4.87 -11.71
N SER A 271 1.30 -5.31 -12.90
CA SER A 271 0.75 -6.66 -13.06
C SER A 271 1.86 -7.70 -13.18
N LEU A 272 1.64 -8.92 -12.66
CA LEU A 272 2.61 -10.01 -12.82
C LEU A 272 2.91 -10.33 -14.29
N ASN A 273 1.92 -10.15 -15.18
CA ASN A 273 2.10 -10.32 -16.62
C ASN A 273 3.09 -9.30 -17.20
N ALA A 274 2.98 -8.03 -16.81
CA ALA A 274 3.94 -6.98 -17.22
C ALA A 274 5.37 -7.31 -16.75
N LEU A 275 5.50 -7.95 -15.60
CA LEU A 275 6.77 -8.41 -15.04
C LEU A 275 7.26 -9.75 -15.60
N SER A 276 6.46 -10.44 -16.43
CA SER A 276 6.73 -11.81 -16.87
C SER A 276 6.91 -12.80 -15.71
N ILE A 277 6.17 -12.60 -14.61
CA ILE A 277 6.17 -13.46 -13.42
C ILE A 277 4.87 -14.26 -13.40
N ALA A 278 4.94 -15.55 -13.03
CA ALA A 278 3.76 -16.40 -12.92
C ALA A 278 3.02 -16.18 -11.59
N ASN A 279 1.69 -16.22 -11.61
CA ASN A 279 0.90 -16.17 -10.38
C ASN A 279 1.17 -17.39 -9.49
N GLY A 280 1.41 -17.16 -8.20
CA GLY A 280 1.77 -18.18 -7.22
C GLY A 280 3.23 -18.61 -7.26
N SER A 281 4.08 -17.96 -8.05
CA SER A 281 5.49 -18.36 -8.15
C SER A 281 6.27 -17.97 -6.90
N ILE A 282 7.26 -18.81 -6.55
CA ILE A 282 8.22 -18.56 -5.48
C ILE A 282 9.60 -18.43 -6.12
N HIS A 283 10.21 -17.25 -6.01
CA HIS A 283 11.54 -16.94 -6.53
C HIS A 283 12.54 -16.86 -5.37
N THR A 284 13.79 -17.23 -5.61
CA THR A 284 14.87 -17.14 -4.63
C THR A 284 16.04 -16.42 -5.26
N ASP A 285 16.46 -15.32 -4.64
CA ASP A 285 17.62 -14.52 -5.04
C ASP A 285 18.57 -14.33 -3.85
N GLY A 286 19.69 -15.05 -3.88
CA GLY A 286 20.64 -15.10 -2.78
C GLY A 286 20.00 -15.64 -1.50
N GLN A 287 19.94 -14.79 -0.46
CA GLN A 287 19.33 -15.10 0.83
C GLN A 287 17.86 -14.71 0.91
N THR A 288 17.30 -14.09 -0.12
CA THR A 288 15.91 -13.62 -0.11
C THR A 288 15.03 -14.55 -0.93
N VAL A 289 13.86 -14.87 -0.38
CA VAL A 289 12.79 -15.59 -1.08
C VAL A 289 11.60 -14.67 -1.23
N THR A 290 11.02 -14.66 -2.43
CA THR A 290 9.86 -13.85 -2.78
C THR A 290 8.75 -14.72 -3.33
N GLY A 291 7.56 -14.64 -2.75
CA GLY A 291 6.35 -15.22 -3.32
C GLY A 291 5.49 -14.17 -4.00
N TYR A 292 4.92 -14.51 -5.16
CA TYR A 292 4.12 -13.58 -5.96
C TYR A 292 2.69 -14.06 -6.10
N ARG A 293 1.71 -13.18 -5.83
CA ARG A 293 0.28 -13.47 -5.99
C ARG A 293 -0.40 -12.33 -6.75
N SER A 294 -1.02 -12.64 -7.88
CA SER A 294 -1.81 -11.68 -8.65
C SER A 294 -2.97 -11.17 -7.82
N TRP A 295 -3.31 -9.90 -8.01
CA TRP A 295 -4.44 -9.25 -7.37
C TRP A 295 -5.30 -8.47 -8.37
N THR A 296 -6.40 -7.89 -7.89
CA THR A 296 -7.34 -7.11 -8.70
C THR A 296 -6.70 -5.86 -9.29
N ASN A 297 -7.32 -5.29 -10.33
CA ASN A 297 -6.88 -4.06 -11.00
C ASN A 297 -5.43 -4.09 -11.50
N GLY A 298 -4.96 -5.27 -11.91
CA GLY A 298 -3.60 -5.43 -12.42
C GLY A 298 -2.51 -5.26 -11.37
N ARG A 299 -2.84 -5.41 -10.08
CA ARG A 299 -1.88 -5.34 -8.96
C ARG A 299 -1.35 -6.72 -8.60
N HIS A 300 -0.37 -6.79 -7.72
CA HIS A 300 0.08 -8.05 -7.14
C HIS A 300 0.61 -7.89 -5.72
N PHE A 301 0.51 -8.95 -4.93
CA PHE A 301 1.25 -9.09 -3.70
C PHE A 301 2.64 -9.69 -3.96
N ALA A 302 3.65 -9.11 -3.33
CA ALA A 302 4.98 -9.68 -3.19
C ALA A 302 5.26 -9.94 -1.70
N ILE A 303 5.57 -11.19 -1.37
CA ILE A 303 5.84 -11.64 -0.01
C ILE A 303 7.33 -11.94 0.09
N HIS A 304 8.08 -11.11 0.80
CA HIS A 304 9.54 -11.18 0.90
C HIS A 304 9.97 -11.67 2.29
N ALA A 305 10.93 -12.58 2.34
CA ALA A 305 11.61 -12.96 3.58
C ALA A 305 13.01 -13.50 3.30
N ASP A 306 13.76 -13.82 4.35
CA ASP A 306 14.96 -14.65 4.22
C ASP A 306 14.59 -16.09 3.82
N VAL A 307 15.50 -16.78 3.13
CA VAL A 307 15.32 -18.15 2.64
C VAL A 307 15.00 -19.16 3.76
N SER A 308 15.43 -18.91 4.99
CA SER A 308 15.05 -19.69 6.18
C SER A 308 13.54 -19.68 6.45
N LEU A 309 12.81 -18.68 5.95
CA LEU A 309 11.36 -18.50 6.06
C LEU A 309 10.60 -18.89 4.77
N ARG A 310 11.23 -19.63 3.84
CA ARG A 310 10.62 -20.06 2.56
C ARG A 310 9.24 -20.69 2.73
N ASN A 311 9.08 -21.60 3.69
CA ASN A 311 7.81 -22.29 3.90
C ASN A 311 6.69 -21.33 4.29
N ALA A 312 7.01 -20.28 5.06
CA ALA A 312 6.05 -19.24 5.42
C ALA A 312 5.64 -18.42 4.20
N VAL A 313 6.61 -17.99 3.39
CA VAL A 313 6.37 -17.24 2.15
C VAL A 313 5.48 -18.05 1.20
N GLU A 314 5.78 -19.33 1.02
CA GLU A 314 4.96 -20.23 0.19
C GLU A 314 3.55 -20.41 0.73
N TYR A 315 3.39 -20.60 2.05
CA TYR A 315 2.08 -20.72 2.67
C TYR A 315 1.23 -19.46 2.49
N ILE A 316 1.80 -18.28 2.80
CA ILE A 316 1.09 -17.00 2.67
C ILE A 316 0.71 -16.74 1.21
N THR A 317 1.62 -16.96 0.27
CA THR A 317 1.36 -16.76 -1.17
C THR A 317 0.20 -17.62 -1.68
N ASN A 318 0.09 -18.85 -1.18
CA ASN A 318 -0.96 -19.78 -1.60
C ASN A 318 -2.31 -19.52 -0.93
N ASN A 319 -2.31 -19.02 0.30
CA ASN A 319 -3.50 -18.87 1.14
C ASN A 319 -3.97 -17.42 1.33
N LEU A 320 -3.29 -16.44 0.74
CA LEU A 320 -3.83 -15.08 0.60
C LEU A 320 -5.12 -15.12 -0.22
N ARG A 321 -6.19 -14.53 0.33
CA ARG A 321 -7.53 -14.56 -0.26
C ARG A 321 -8.20 -13.20 -0.25
N GLU A 322 -9.24 -13.06 -1.08
CA GLU A 322 -10.15 -11.91 -1.04
C GLU A 322 -10.86 -11.87 0.32
N GLY A 323 -11.00 -10.67 0.86
CA GLY A 323 -11.81 -10.41 2.04
C GLY A 323 -13.29 -10.44 1.64
N ASP A 324 -14.11 -11.01 2.51
CA ASP A 324 -15.57 -11.06 2.34
C ASP A 324 -16.23 -9.71 2.62
#